data_AF-A0A0J6V242-F1
#
_entry.id   AF-A0A0J6V242-F1
#
_cell.length_a   1.000
_cell.length_b   1.000
_cell.length_c   1.000
_cell.angle_alpha   90.00
_cell.angle_beta   90.00
_cell.angle_gamma   90.00
#
_symmetry.space_group_name_H-M   'P 1'
#
loop_
_entity.id
_entity.type
_entity.pdbx_description
1 polymer ?
#
loop_
_entity_poly.entity_id
_entity_poly.type
_entity_poly.pdbx_seq_one_letter_code
_entity_poly.pdbx_strand_id
1 'polypeptide(L)' 'MLSIRDEEVRTLAETVMRTSGAPNLTAAIKLALQREIKRAEEAVPLTDRVAAIRAAAMAKADRPPAPPLSEAERDALWTR' A
#
# COMPACT_ATOMS: atom_id res chain seq x y z
N MET A 1 3.13 -19.68 24.52
CA MET A 1 1.65 -19.69 24.49
C MET A 1 1.19 -18.25 24.47
N LEU A 2 0.50 -17.79 23.42
CA LEU A 2 0.01 -16.42 23.33
C LEU A 2 -1.22 -16.30 24.25
N SER A 3 -1.12 -15.56 25.35
CA SER A 3 -2.25 -15.32 26.26
C SER A 3 -2.80 -13.92 25.98
N ILE A 4 -3.98 -13.87 25.35
CA ILE A 4 -4.70 -12.62 25.12
C ILE A 4 -5.63 -12.41 26.32
N ARG A 5 -5.29 -11.42 27.14
CA ARG A 5 -6.08 -11.05 28.34
C ARG A 5 -7.09 -9.96 28.07
N ASP A 6 -6.85 -9.20 27.00
CA ASP A 6 -7.73 -8.13 26.56
C ASP A 6 -8.87 -8.70 25.71
N GLU A 7 -10.11 -8.38 26.08
CA GLU A 7 -11.31 -8.93 25.44
C GLU A 7 -11.55 -8.36 24.03
N GLU A 8 -11.16 -7.09 23.81
CA GLU A 8 -11.26 -6.46 22.51
C GLU A 8 -10.28 -7.11 21.53
N VAL A 9 -9.04 -7.34 21.96
CA VAL A 9 -8.02 -8.03 21.16
C VAL A 9 -8.45 -9.46 20.83
N ARG A 10 -9.09 -10.16 21.78
CA ARG A 10 -9.65 -11.49 21.55
C ARG A 10 -10.73 -11.46 20.47
N THR A 11 -11.67 -10.52 20.57
CA THR A 11 -12.76 -10.35 19.60
C THR A 11 -12.24 -10.05 18.19
N LEU A 12 -11.21 -9.21 18.09
CA LEU A 12 -10.55 -8.93 16.82
C LEU A 12 -9.86 -10.18 16.25
N ALA A 13 -9.12 -10.93 17.07
CA ALA A 13 -8.45 -12.15 16.64
C ALA A 13 -9.44 -13.22 16.15
N GLU A 14 -10.59 -13.38 16.83
CA GLU A 14 -11.67 -14.28 16.39
C GLU A 14 -12.29 -13.83 15.07
N THR A 15 -12.48 -12.52 14.89
CA THR A 15 -12.99 -11.95 13.64
C THR A 15 -12.02 -12.18 12.49
N VAL A 16 -10.73 -11.97 12.70
CA VAL A 16 -9.68 -12.28 11.73
C VAL A 16 -9.67 -13.78 11.41
N MET A 17 -9.78 -14.66 12.40
CA MET A 17 -9.82 -16.11 12.19
C MET A 17 -11.00 -16.52 11.29
N ARG A 18 -12.22 -16.03 11.59
CA ARG A 18 -13.41 -16.31 10.79
C ARG A 18 -13.30 -15.80 9.35
N THR A 19 -12.85 -14.56 9.18
CA THR A 19 -12.75 -13.93 7.85
C THR A 19 -11.62 -14.48 6.99
N SER A 20 -10.51 -14.91 7.61
CA SER A 20 -9.38 -15.52 6.89
C SER A 20 -9.51 -17.03 6.68
N GLY A 21 -10.45 -17.70 7.36
CA GLY A 21 -10.59 -19.15 7.34
C GLY A 21 -9.44 -19.88 8.06
N ALA A 22 -8.70 -19.20 8.93
CA ALA A 22 -7.57 -19.80 9.62
C ALA A 22 -8.04 -20.88 10.63
N PRO A 23 -7.29 -21.98 10.79
CA PRO A 23 -7.73 -23.14 11.59
C PRO A 23 -7.72 -22.90 13.11
N ASN A 24 -7.01 -21.87 13.58
CA ASN A 24 -6.97 -21.47 14.98
C ASN A 24 -6.53 -19.99 15.13
N LEU A 25 -6.74 -19.42 16.31
CA LEU A 25 -6.41 -18.02 16.62
C LEU A 25 -4.93 -17.70 16.37
N THR A 26 -4.02 -18.59 16.74
CA THR A 26 -2.57 -18.39 16.53
C THR A 26 -2.24 -18.26 15.04
N ALA A 27 -2.81 -19.12 14.20
CA ALA A 27 -2.62 -19.06 12.75
C ALA A 27 -3.23 -17.77 12.16
N ALA A 28 -4.42 -17.37 12.64
CA ALA A 28 -5.08 -16.14 12.22
C ALA A 28 -4.25 -14.89 12.54
N ILE A 29 -3.76 -14.79 13.78
CA ILE A 29 -2.93 -13.68 14.25
C ILE A 29 -1.61 -13.65 13.49
N LYS A 30 -0.94 -14.80 13.34
CA LYS A 30 0.31 -14.88 12.56
C LYS A 30 0.11 -14.37 11.14
N LEU A 31 -0.96 -14.79 10.47
CA LEU A 31 -1.28 -14.34 9.12
C LEU A 31 -1.56 -12.83 9.05
N ALA A 32 -2.32 -12.29 10.01
CA ALA A 32 -2.62 -10.86 10.07
C ALA A 32 -1.36 -10.02 10.26
N LEU A 33 -0.48 -10.41 11.19
CA LEU A 33 0.79 -9.72 11.42
C LEU A 33 1.70 -9.77 10.18
N GLN A 34 1.79 -10.93 9.52
CA GLN A 34 2.56 -11.05 8.27
C GLN A 34 2.03 -10.14 7.17
N ARG A 35 0.70 -10.03 7.02
CA ARG A 35 0.08 -9.11 6.06
C ARG A 35 0.33 -7.66 6.40
N GLU A 36 0.35 -7.31 7.68
CA GLU A 36 0.61 -5.92 8.09
C GLU A 36 2.07 -5.53 7.88
N ILE A 37 3.01 -6.40 8.25
CA ILE A 37 4.43 -6.22 7.95
C ILE A 37 4.62 -6.06 6.45
N LYS A 38 4.04 -6.95 5.66
CA LYS A 38 4.11 -6.86 4.20
C LYS A 38 3.52 -5.55 3.67
N ARG A 39 2.38 -5.09 4.19
CA ARG A 39 1.79 -3.80 3.81
C ARG A 39 2.68 -2.62 4.16
N ALA A 40 3.35 -2.67 5.31
CA ALA A 40 4.30 -1.63 5.72
C ALA A 40 5.57 -1.65 4.85
N GLU A 41 6.09 -2.83 4.48
CA GLU A 41 7.24 -2.99 3.59
C GLU A 41 6.92 -2.59 2.14
N GLU A 42 5.73 -2.93 1.65
CA GLU A 42 5.23 -2.58 0.32
C GLU A 42 4.66 -1.16 0.25
N ALA A 43 4.62 -0.42 1.36
CA ALA A 43 4.25 0.98 1.38
C ALA A 43 5.35 1.81 0.71
N VAL A 44 5.41 1.73 -0.61
CA VAL A 44 6.29 2.55 -1.43
C VAL A 44 5.74 3.98 -1.40
N PRO A 45 6.53 4.98 -0.95
CA PRO A 45 6.14 6.37 -1.01
C PRO A 45 5.59 6.74 -2.40
N LEU A 46 4.54 7.56 -2.44
CA LEU A 46 3.93 7.97 -3.72
C LEU A 46 4.98 8.56 -4.67
N THR A 47 5.92 9.32 -4.13
CA THR A 47 7.06 9.89 -4.85
C THR A 47 7.88 8.82 -5.59
N ASP A 48 8.20 7.71 -4.92
CA ASP A 48 9.01 6.63 -5.49
C ASP A 48 8.22 5.83 -6.53
N ARG A 49 6.91 5.61 -6.28
CA ARG A 49 6.00 4.99 -7.26
C ARG A 49 5.91 5.81 -8.55
N VAL A 50 5.72 7.12 -8.42
CA VAL A 50 5.64 8.05 -9.57
C VAL A 50 6.99 8.12 -10.28
N ALA A 51 8.11 8.13 -9.56
CA ALA A 51 9.44 8.13 -10.15
C ALA A 51 9.69 6.88 -11.00
N ALA A 52 9.31 5.69 -10.52
CA ALA A 52 9.43 4.45 -11.27
C ALA A 52 8.59 4.45 -12.56
N ILE A 53 7.35 4.92 -12.50
CA ILE A 53 6.47 5.08 -13.68
C ILE A 53 7.08 6.07 -14.67
N ARG A 54 7.57 7.22 -14.18
CA ARG A 54 8.24 8.23 -15.01
C ARG A 54 9.46 7.64 -15.71
N ALA A 55 10.30 6.89 -15.00
CA ALA A 55 11.49 6.25 -15.58
C ALA A 55 11.09 5.26 -16.69
N ALA A 56 10.09 4.42 -16.46
CA ALA A 56 9.58 3.48 -17.45
C ALA A 56 8.97 4.17 -18.69
N ALA A 57 8.28 5.29 -18.50
CA ALA A 57 7.75 6.10 -19.60
C ALA A 57 8.87 6.75 -20.41
N MET A 58 9.88 7.31 -19.74
CA MET A 58 11.03 7.94 -20.40
C MET A 58 11.87 6.92 -21.19
N ALA A 59 12.03 5.70 -20.69
CA ALA A 59 12.73 4.63 -21.42
C ALA A 59 12.03 4.24 -22.73
N LYS A 60 10.74 4.52 -22.87
CA LYS A 60 9.93 4.26 -24.08
C LYS A 60 9.72 5.51 -24.93
N ALA A 61 10.11 6.69 -24.46
CA ALA A 61 9.90 7.93 -25.17
C ALA A 61 10.81 7.99 -26.40
N ASP A 62 10.21 8.21 -27.57
CA ASP A 62 10.87 8.40 -28.85
C ASP A 62 11.26 9.86 -29.10
N ARG A 63 10.77 10.77 -28.25
CA ARG A 63 10.99 12.22 -28.32
C ARG A 63 11.72 12.73 -27.09
N PRO A 64 12.56 13.77 -27.25
CA PRO A 64 13.19 14.43 -26.12
C PRO A 64 12.12 15.01 -25.19
N PRO A 65 12.39 15.08 -23.87
CA PRO A 65 11.45 15.64 -22.92
C PRO A 65 11.15 17.10 -23.27
N ALA A 66 9.87 17.44 -23.30
CA ALA A 66 9.42 18.82 -23.44
C ALA A 66 9.88 19.66 -22.24
N PRO A 67 10.06 20.99 -22.41
CA PRO A 67 10.34 21.88 -21.29
C PRO A 67 9.25 21.79 -20.21
N PRO A 68 9.59 22.03 -18.94
CA PRO A 68 8.61 22.02 -17.85
C PRO A 68 7.49 23.03 -18.10
N LEU A 69 6.25 22.63 -17.83
CA LEU A 69 5.10 23.52 -17.85
C LEU A 69 5.23 24.57 -16.73
N SER A 70 4.82 25.80 -17.04
CA SER A 70 4.59 26.84 -16.05
C SER A 70 3.41 26.48 -15.13
N GLU A 71 3.30 27.18 -14.00
CA GLU A 71 2.20 26.98 -13.05
C GLU A 71 0.83 27.19 -13.71
N ALA A 72 0.67 28.30 -14.45
CA ALA A 72 -0.56 28.61 -15.16
C ALA A 72 -0.95 27.54 -16.19
N GLU A 73 0.03 26.98 -16.92
CA GLU A 73 -0.23 25.88 -17.86
C GLU A 73 -0.65 24.59 -17.16
N ARG A 74 -0.08 24.29 -15.97
CA ARG A 74 -0.51 23.12 -15.18
C ARG A 74 -1.93 23.29 -14.66
N ASP A 75 -2.27 24.48 -14.16
CA ASP A 75 -3.60 24.76 -13.62
C ASP A 75 -4.70 24.68 -14.70
N ALA A 76 -4.37 25.11 -15.93
CA ALA A 76 -5.26 24.99 -17.08
C ALA A 76 -5.60 23.54 -17.46
N LEU A 77 -4.78 22.54 -17.09
CA LEU A 77 -5.08 21.13 -17.35
C LEU A 77 -6.21 20.57 -16.46
N TRP A 78 -6.49 21.22 -15.33
CA TRP A 78 -7.43 20.75 -14.31
C TRP A 78 -8.75 21.53 -14.28
N THR A 79 -8.83 22.64 -15.00
CA THR A 79 -10.05 23.44 -15.15
C THR A 79 -10.83 22.93 -16.36
N ARG A 80 -11.73 21.97 -16.16
CA ARG A 80 -12.64 21.44 -17.18
C ARG A 80 -14.09 21.53 -16.74
#